data_AF-A0A1B8P1W3-F1
#
_entry.id   AF-A0A1B8P1W3-F1
#
_cell.length_a   1.000
_cell.length_b   1.000
_cell.length_c   1.000
_cell.angle_alpha   90.00
_cell.angle_beta   90.00
_cell.angle_gamma   90.00
#
_symmetry.space_group_name_H-M   'P 1'
#
loop_
_entity.id
_entity.type
_entity.pdbx_description
1 polymer ?
#
loop_
_entity_poly.entity_id
_entity_poly.type
_entity_poly.pdbx_seq_one_letter_code
_entity_poly.pdbx_strand_id
1 'polypeptide(L)'
;MLGVLLVPTLIIFVWLVIFGGNALYQELHAAGGPGSAGIIELVNAWNLPAALFASADGIAGTGTLGWTLSALMVFLLMSWFVTSSDSGTLVLTTILSLGNDHPPRRFRVFWGVVIGLVAAVLLVAGGLKALQTALIAAALPLSVVILVMTAGVLVSLLQESRRPRVVRE
;
A
#
# COMPACT_ATOMS: atom_id res chain seq x y z
N MET A 1 -1.07 -17.14 -12.99
CA MET A 1 -1.02 -15.82 -13.67
C MET A 1 -2.36 -15.11 -13.64
N LEU A 2 -3.42 -15.66 -14.24
CA LEU A 2 -4.73 -15.00 -14.27
C LEU A 2 -5.29 -14.64 -12.87
N GLY A 3 -5.21 -15.55 -11.89
CA GLY A 3 -5.67 -15.26 -10.52
C GLY A 3 -4.90 -14.13 -9.82
N VAL A 4 -3.58 -14.04 -10.06
CA VAL A 4 -2.72 -13.01 -9.45
C VAL A 4 -2.97 -11.63 -10.06
N LEU A 5 -3.45 -11.57 -11.31
CA LEU A 5 -3.76 -10.30 -11.98
C LEU A 5 -5.22 -9.88 -11.75
N LEU A 6 -6.18 -10.79 -11.96
CA LEU A 6 -7.60 -10.45 -11.98
C LEU A 6 -8.16 -10.18 -10.58
N VAL A 7 -7.84 -11.02 -9.59
CA VAL A 7 -8.40 -10.90 -8.23
C VAL A 7 -8.07 -9.56 -7.58
N PRO A 8 -6.79 -9.14 -7.46
CA PRO A 8 -6.48 -7.85 -6.84
C PRO A 8 -6.99 -6.66 -7.66
N THR A 9 -6.96 -6.74 -9.00
CA THR A 9 -7.47 -5.66 -9.86
C THR A 9 -8.96 -5.43 -9.66
N LEU A 10 -9.76 -6.50 -9.59
CA LEU A 10 -11.20 -6.40 -9.35
C LEU A 10 -11.52 -5.85 -7.95
N ILE A 11 -10.77 -6.29 -6.93
CA ILE A 11 -10.95 -5.79 -5.57
C ILE A 11 -10.66 -4.28 -5.50
N ILE A 12 -9.55 -3.83 -6.11
CA ILE A 12 -9.19 -2.41 -6.16
C ILE A 12 -10.22 -1.62 -6.97
N PHE A 13 -10.72 -2.17 -8.07
CA PHE A 13 -11.77 -1.53 -8.87
C PHE A 13 -13.04 -1.31 -8.04
N VAL A 14 -13.54 -2.34 -7.36
CA VAL A 14 -14.70 -2.24 -6.46
C VAL A 14 -14.46 -1.20 -5.37
N TRP A 15 -13.27 -1.21 -4.77
CA TRP A 15 -12.89 -0.24 -3.75
C TRP A 15 -12.95 1.21 -4.28
N LEU A 16 -12.32 1.49 -5.42
CA LEU A 16 -12.31 2.83 -6.02
C LEU A 16 -13.70 3.30 -6.43
N VAL A 17 -14.54 2.41 -6.96
CA VAL A 17 -15.93 2.74 -7.32
C VAL A 17 -16.74 3.10 -6.09
N ILE A 18 -16.64 2.35 -5.00
CA ILE A 18 -17.42 2.60 -3.79
C ILE A 18 -16.93 3.87 -3.09
N PHE A 19 -15.65 3.94 -2.70
CA PHE A 19 -15.14 5.04 -1.88
C PHE A 19 -14.86 6.30 -2.69
N GLY A 20 -14.23 6.16 -3.86
CA GLY A 20 -13.97 7.28 -4.77
C GLY A 20 -15.26 7.82 -5.38
N GLY A 21 -16.17 6.94 -5.78
CA GLY A 21 -17.51 7.33 -6.26
C GLY A 21 -18.31 8.05 -5.19
N ASN A 22 -18.28 7.58 -3.93
CA ASN A 22 -18.92 8.28 -2.81
C ASN A 22 -18.32 9.68 -2.57
N ALA A 23 -16.99 9.80 -2.49
CA ALA A 23 -16.35 11.11 -2.30
C ALA A 23 -16.69 12.09 -3.43
N LEU A 24 -16.71 11.60 -4.68
CA LEU A 24 -17.10 12.42 -5.84
C LEU A 24 -18.59 12.80 -5.80
N TYR A 25 -19.46 11.87 -5.39
CA TYR A 25 -20.89 12.13 -5.23
C TYR A 25 -21.16 13.23 -4.20
N GLN A 26 -20.47 13.18 -3.05
CA GLN A 26 -20.56 14.19 -2.00
C GLN A 26 -20.13 15.57 -2.50
N GLU A 27 -19.04 15.65 -3.28
CA GLU A 27 -18.60 16.90 -3.88
C GLU A 27 -19.58 17.46 -4.91
N LEU A 28 -20.19 16.60 -5.73
CA LEU A 28 -21.09 17.05 -6.79
C LEU A 28 -22.47 17.49 -6.27
N HIS A 29 -22.92 16.92 -5.14
CA HIS A 29 -24.25 17.16 -4.56
C HIS A 29 -24.21 17.94 -3.24
N ALA A 30 -23.10 18.61 -2.93
CA ALA A 30 -22.97 19.43 -1.74
C ALA A 30 -23.96 20.60 -1.75
N ALA A 31 -24.45 20.97 -0.56
CA ALA A 31 -25.46 22.03 -0.40
C ALA A 31 -25.00 23.42 -0.89
N GLY A 32 -23.69 23.68 -0.90
CA GLY A 32 -23.08 24.90 -1.43
C GLY A 32 -22.84 24.87 -2.96
N GLY A 33 -23.30 23.81 -3.64
CA GLY A 33 -23.05 23.57 -5.07
C GLY A 33 -21.86 22.63 -5.33
N PRO A 34 -21.64 22.22 -6.59
CA PRO A 34 -20.55 21.31 -6.95
C PRO A 34 -19.17 21.82 -6.51
N GLY A 35 -18.41 20.97 -5.82
CA GLY A 35 -17.05 21.27 -5.33
C GLY A 35 -17.01 21.94 -3.95
N SER A 36 -18.14 22.06 -3.26
CA SER A 36 -18.24 22.73 -1.95
C SER A 36 -18.21 21.78 -0.75
N ALA A 37 -18.01 20.47 -0.93
CA ALA A 37 -17.94 19.53 0.20
C ALA A 37 -16.60 19.61 0.97
N GLY A 38 -15.59 20.29 0.40
CA GLY A 38 -14.28 20.52 1.03
C GLY A 38 -13.31 19.34 0.95
N ILE A 39 -13.72 18.20 0.38
CA ILE A 39 -12.86 17.03 0.17
C ILE A 39 -11.78 17.35 -0.88
N ILE A 40 -12.13 18.03 -1.96
CA ILE A 40 -11.19 18.46 -3.01
C ILE A 40 -10.12 19.40 -2.43
N GLU A 41 -10.50 20.30 -1.53
CA GLU A 41 -9.58 21.22 -0.87
C GLU A 41 -8.57 20.45 0.00
N LEU A 42 -9.05 19.48 0.79
CA LEU A 42 -8.19 18.63 1.61
C LEU A 42 -7.21 17.81 0.76
N VAL A 43 -7.66 17.27 -0.38
CA VAL A 43 -6.79 16.55 -1.33
C VAL A 43 -5.73 17.48 -1.92
N ASN A 44 -6.11 18.67 -2.38
CA ASN A 44 -5.19 19.66 -2.94
C ASN A 44 -4.17 20.16 -1.90
N ALA A 45 -4.59 20.25 -0.64
CA ALA A 45 -3.73 20.60 0.50
C ALA A 45 -2.83 19.44 0.97
N TRP A 46 -2.81 18.30 0.28
CA TRP A 46 -2.07 17.09 0.68
C TRP A 46 -2.48 16.52 2.04
N ASN A 47 -3.68 16.85 2.53
CA ASN A 47 -4.23 16.34 3.78
C ASN A 47 -5.13 15.11 3.52
N LEU A 48 -4.52 14.08 2.95
CA LEU A 48 -5.18 12.82 2.58
C LEU A 48 -5.89 12.11 3.76
N PRO A 49 -5.33 12.07 4.98
CA PRO A 49 -6.04 11.50 6.13
C PRO A 49 -7.33 12.26 6.44
N ALA A 50 -7.31 13.59 6.41
CA ALA A 50 -8.51 14.39 6.63
C ALA A 50 -9.52 14.20 5.50
N ALA A 51 -9.09 14.11 4.24
CA ALA A 51 -9.98 13.84 3.11
C ALA A 51 -10.71 12.49 3.26
N LEU A 52 -10.01 11.46 3.77
CA LEU A 52 -10.60 10.17 4.06
C LEU A 52 -11.69 10.28 5.14
N PHE A 53 -11.42 10.93 6.27
CA PHE A 53 -12.41 11.09 7.34
C PHE A 53 -13.57 12.01 6.94
N ALA A 54 -13.31 13.10 6.22
CA ALA A 54 -14.35 13.98 5.69
C ALA A 54 -15.32 13.21 4.77
N SER A 55 -14.79 12.31 3.92
CA SER A 55 -15.63 11.47 3.08
C SER A 55 -16.47 10.46 3.87
N ALA A 56 -15.98 10.00 5.03
CA ALA A 56 -16.70 9.10 5.93
C ALA A 56 -17.78 9.83 6.74
N ASP A 57 -17.48 11.06 7.19
CA ASP A 57 -18.43 11.95 7.86
C ASP A 57 -19.60 12.30 6.94
N GLY A 58 -19.37 12.44 5.63
CA GLY A 58 -20.43 12.63 4.65
C GLY A 58 -21.39 11.42 4.52
N ILE A 59 -21.02 10.24 5.02
CA ILE A 59 -21.88 9.05 5.06
C ILE A 59 -22.56 8.90 6.42
N ALA A 60 -21.80 8.99 7.51
CA ALA A 60 -22.23 8.62 8.85
C ALA A 60 -22.58 9.83 9.76
N GLY A 61 -22.38 11.04 9.27
CA GLY A 61 -22.49 12.29 10.04
C GLY A 61 -21.42 12.40 11.14
N THR A 62 -21.49 13.44 11.94
CA THR A 62 -20.56 13.68 13.07
C THR A 62 -21.06 13.12 14.42
N GLY A 63 -22.12 12.31 14.39
CA GLY A 63 -22.74 11.72 15.57
C GLY A 63 -22.04 10.44 16.06
N THR A 64 -22.76 9.64 16.85
CA THR A 64 -22.26 8.35 17.37
C THR A 64 -21.86 7.38 16.25
N LEU A 65 -22.61 7.36 15.14
CA LEU A 65 -22.30 6.54 13.97
C LEU A 65 -20.98 6.96 13.31
N GLY A 66 -20.76 8.26 13.09
CA GLY A 66 -19.49 8.78 12.54
C GLY A 66 -18.28 8.45 13.40
N TRP A 67 -18.42 8.59 14.72
CA TRP A 67 -17.35 8.20 15.65
C TRP A 67 -17.04 6.70 15.56
N THR A 68 -18.07 5.84 15.54
CA THR A 68 -17.86 4.39 15.41
C THR A 68 -17.22 4.01 14.07
N LEU A 69 -17.63 4.63 12.97
CA LEU A 69 -17.06 4.40 11.65
C LEU A 69 -15.59 4.83 11.61
N SER A 70 -15.28 6.01 12.14
CA SER A 70 -13.90 6.51 12.25
C SER A 70 -13.02 5.60 13.09
N ALA A 71 -13.52 5.11 14.23
CA ALA A 71 -12.81 4.15 15.07
C ALA A 71 -12.53 2.83 14.34
N LEU A 72 -13.53 2.31 13.61
CA LEU A 72 -13.37 1.11 12.78
C LEU A 72 -12.35 1.31 11.65
N MET A 73 -12.34 2.49 11.01
CA MET A 73 -11.37 2.82 9.97
C MET A 73 -9.94 2.86 10.53
N VAL A 74 -9.73 3.49 11.68
CA VAL A 74 -8.42 3.51 12.35
C VAL A 74 -7.99 2.09 12.70
N PHE A 75 -8.88 1.28 13.26
CA PHE A 75 -8.59 -0.11 13.59
C PHE A 75 -8.23 -0.95 12.36
N LEU A 76 -8.97 -0.78 11.25
CA LEU A 76 -8.71 -1.44 9.99
C LEU A 76 -7.34 -1.05 9.41
N LEU A 77 -7.03 0.24 9.38
CA LEU A 77 -5.73 0.74 8.91
C LEU A 77 -4.58 0.25 9.79
N MET A 78 -4.76 0.23 11.11
CA MET A 78 -3.77 -0.26 12.06
C MET A 78 -3.50 -1.75 11.88
N SER A 79 -4.55 -2.58 11.80
CA SER A 79 -4.40 -4.03 11.62
C SER A 79 -3.77 -4.39 10.27
N TRP A 80 -4.14 -3.68 9.20
CA TRP A 80 -3.52 -3.84 7.89
C TRP A 80 -2.04 -3.42 7.91
N PHE A 81 -1.73 -2.29 8.54
CA PHE A 81 -0.35 -1.81 8.69
C PHE A 81 0.52 -2.82 9.45
N VAL A 82 0.03 -3.36 10.58
CA VAL A 82 0.76 -4.36 11.37
C VAL A 82 1.02 -5.63 10.57
N THR A 83 -0.01 -6.14 9.87
CA THR A 83 0.12 -7.37 9.06
C THR A 83 1.08 -7.19 7.88
N SER A 84 1.02 -6.03 7.22
CA SER A 84 1.92 -5.66 6.12
C SER A 84 3.36 -5.50 6.61
N SER A 85 3.56 -4.85 7.76
CA SER A 85 4.87 -4.66 8.38
C SER A 85 5.50 -6.00 8.81
N ASP A 86 4.73 -6.91 9.40
CA ASP A 86 5.21 -8.25 9.77
C ASP A 86 5.69 -9.04 8.53
N SER A 87 4.88 -9.05 7.46
CA SER A 87 5.25 -9.69 6.19
C SER A 87 6.51 -9.07 5.56
N GLY A 88 6.66 -7.74 5.63
CA GLY A 88 7.82 -7.03 5.10
C GLY A 88 9.11 -7.31 5.87
N THR A 89 9.05 -7.31 7.20
CA THR A 89 10.22 -7.62 8.06
C THR A 89 10.64 -9.08 7.93
N LEU A 90 9.70 -10.00 7.72
CA LEU A 90 10.02 -11.39 7.38
C LEU A 90 10.88 -11.48 6.13
N VAL A 91 10.43 -10.91 5.00
CA VAL A 91 11.18 -10.94 3.74
C VAL A 91 12.56 -10.31 3.87
N LEU A 92 12.65 -9.13 4.51
CA LEU A 92 13.93 -8.45 4.75
C LEU A 92 14.91 -9.35 5.53
N THR A 93 14.44 -9.96 6.62
CA THR A 93 15.31 -10.80 7.45
C THR A 93 15.68 -12.13 6.80
N THR A 94 14.83 -12.69 5.94
CA THR A 94 15.16 -13.85 5.11
C THR A 94 16.29 -13.52 4.13
N ILE A 95 16.24 -12.36 3.47
CA ILE A 95 17.31 -11.90 2.58
C ILE A 95 18.63 -11.73 3.34
N LEU A 96 18.59 -11.08 4.51
CA LEU A 96 19.77 -10.86 5.35
C LEU A 96 20.34 -12.15 5.97
N SER A 97 19.52 -13.20 6.07
CA SER A 97 19.92 -14.50 6.60
C SER A 97 20.30 -15.49 5.50
N LEU A 98 20.70 -15.00 4.32
CA LEU A 98 21.10 -15.80 3.16
C LEU A 98 20.04 -16.82 2.70
N GLY A 99 18.76 -16.45 2.82
CA GLY A 99 17.64 -17.31 2.40
C GLY A 99 17.15 -18.29 3.47
N ASN A 100 17.55 -18.14 4.74
CA ASN A 100 16.95 -18.92 5.82
C ASN A 100 15.47 -18.53 5.99
N ASP A 101 14.56 -19.50 5.87
CA ASP A 101 13.10 -19.34 6.00
C ASP A 101 12.64 -19.04 7.44
N HIS A 102 13.50 -19.29 8.43
CA HIS A 102 13.24 -19.03 9.85
C HIS A 102 14.29 -18.12 10.47
N PRO A 103 14.38 -16.85 10.02
CA PRO A 103 15.34 -15.90 10.58
C PRO A 103 15.01 -15.62 12.05
N PRO A 104 16.03 -15.45 12.92
CA PRO A 104 15.83 -15.24 14.36
C PRO A 104 14.90 -14.06 14.66
N ARG A 105 13.91 -14.26 15.54
CA ARG A 105 12.89 -13.27 15.91
C ARG A 105 13.46 -11.92 16.36
N ARG A 106 14.61 -11.94 17.04
CA ARG A 106 15.32 -10.72 17.49
C ARG A 106 15.66 -9.77 16.33
N PHE A 107 16.04 -10.31 15.17
CA PHE A 107 16.39 -9.49 14.01
C PHE A 107 15.15 -8.91 13.35
N ARG A 108 14.02 -9.64 13.37
CA ARG A 108 12.74 -9.13 12.86
C ARG A 108 12.27 -7.93 13.65
N VAL A 109 12.30 -8.04 14.99
CA VAL A 109 11.93 -6.93 15.89
C VAL A 109 12.87 -5.73 15.70
N PHE A 110 14.18 -5.97 15.65
CA PHE A 110 15.16 -4.91 15.41
C PHE A 110 14.88 -4.14 14.12
N TRP A 111 14.72 -4.84 12.99
CA TRP A 111 14.45 -4.20 11.70
C TRP A 111 13.07 -3.54 11.63
N GLY A 112 12.05 -4.13 12.27
CA GLY A 112 10.73 -3.51 12.38
C GLY A 112 10.78 -2.17 13.12
N VAL A 113 11.50 -2.10 14.24
CA VAL A 113 11.68 -0.86 15.00
C VAL A 113 12.48 0.17 14.20
N VAL A 114 13.55 -0.24 13.52
CA VAL A 114 14.37 0.67 12.68
C VAL A 114 13.54 1.28 11.56
N ILE A 115 12.75 0.48 10.84
CA ILE A 115 11.87 0.97 9.76
C ILE A 115 10.82 1.94 10.33
N GLY A 116 10.20 1.60 11.46
CA GLY A 116 9.25 2.48 12.14
C GLY A 116 9.87 3.80 12.59
N LEU A 117 11.10 3.77 13.09
CA LEU A 117 11.84 4.96 13.51
C LEU A 117 12.17 5.86 12.31
N VAL A 118 12.65 5.28 11.20
CA VAL A 118 12.90 6.05 9.97
C VAL A 118 11.62 6.70 9.46
N ALA A 119 10.50 5.96 9.44
CA ALA A 119 9.21 6.51 9.06
C ALA A 119 8.77 7.67 9.98
N ALA A 120 8.94 7.52 11.30
CA ALA A 120 8.61 8.56 12.27
C ALA A 120 9.48 9.82 12.08
N VAL A 121 10.79 9.66 11.86
CA VAL A 121 11.71 10.77 11.61
C VAL A 121 11.34 11.51 10.32
N LEU A 122 11.05 10.78 9.24
CA LEU A 122 10.62 11.39 7.97
C LEU A 122 9.29 12.15 8.11
N LEU A 123 8.36 11.59 8.88
CA LEU A 123 7.08 12.23 9.14
C LEU A 123 7.24 13.52 9.94
N VAL A 124 8.13 13.55 10.94
CA VAL A 124 8.43 14.77 11.71
C VAL A 124 9.22 15.79 10.87
N ALA A 125 10.14 15.34 10.01
CA ALA A 125 11.01 16.21 9.23
C ALA A 125 10.29 16.95 8.08
N GLY A 126 9.32 16.31 7.43
CA GLY A 126 8.64 16.91 6.29
C GLY A 126 7.28 16.30 5.95
N GLY A 127 6.66 15.61 6.90
CA GLY A 127 5.32 15.06 6.77
C GLY A 127 5.19 13.99 5.68
N LEU A 128 3.97 13.82 5.19
CA LEU A 128 3.63 12.83 4.17
C LEU A 128 4.39 13.05 2.85
N LYS A 129 4.66 14.31 2.49
CA LYS A 129 5.41 14.65 1.27
C LYS A 129 6.85 14.16 1.32
N ALA A 130 7.52 14.29 2.46
CA ALA A 130 8.88 13.75 2.65
C ALA A 130 8.87 12.22 2.56
N LEU A 131 7.89 11.56 3.18
CA LEU A 131 7.76 10.11 3.12
C LEU A 131 7.57 9.62 1.69
N GLN A 132 6.69 10.27 0.91
CA GLN A 132 6.47 9.91 -0.49
C GLN A 132 7.72 10.14 -1.35
N THR A 133 8.43 11.25 -1.13
CA THR A 133 9.66 11.56 -1.88
C THR A 133 10.75 10.52 -1.61
N ALA A 134 10.94 10.13 -0.34
CA ALA A 134 11.86 9.07 0.04
C ALA A 134 11.48 7.72 -0.60
N LEU A 135 10.19 7.38 -0.60
CA LEU A 135 9.69 6.16 -1.26
C LEU A 135 9.95 6.16 -2.77
N ILE A 136 9.69 7.27 -3.47
CA ILE A 136 9.96 7.40 -4.92
C ILE A 136 11.45 7.26 -5.20
N ALA A 137 12.30 7.94 -4.41
CA ALA A 137 13.74 7.88 -4.55
C ALA A 137 14.29 6.46 -4.34
N ALA A 138 13.74 5.70 -3.38
CA ALA A 138 14.12 4.31 -3.15
C ALA A 138 13.55 3.34 -4.20
N ALA A 139 12.33 3.58 -4.70
CA ALA A 139 11.67 2.72 -5.68
C ALA A 139 12.33 2.77 -7.07
N LEU A 140 12.88 3.93 -7.46
CA LEU A 140 13.51 4.11 -8.77
C LEU A 140 14.66 3.12 -9.06
N PRO A 141 15.72 3.01 -8.24
CA PRO A 141 16.78 2.04 -8.49
C PRO A 141 16.28 0.59 -8.38
N LEU A 142 15.35 0.31 -7.48
CA LEU A 142 14.75 -1.02 -7.34
C LEU A 142 13.97 -1.43 -8.60
N SER A 143 13.32 -0.49 -9.28
CA SER A 143 12.61 -0.76 -10.53
C SER A 143 13.54 -1.31 -11.63
N VAL A 144 14.78 -0.80 -11.71
CA VAL A 144 15.80 -1.31 -12.64
C VAL A 144 16.16 -2.76 -12.32
N VAL A 145 16.33 -3.08 -11.03
CA VAL A 145 16.60 -4.46 -10.59
C VAL A 145 15.46 -5.39 -10.99
N ILE A 146 14.19 -4.97 -10.80
CA ILE A 146 13.02 -5.76 -11.18
C ILE A 146 12.97 -5.99 -12.70
N LEU A 147 13.33 -5.00 -13.52
CA LEU A 147 13.42 -5.16 -14.98
C LEU A 147 14.48 -6.19 -15.37
N VAL A 148 15.66 -6.16 -14.73
CA VAL A 148 16.72 -7.15 -14.96
C VAL A 148 16.27 -8.55 -14.53
N MET A 149 15.61 -8.68 -13.37
CA MET A 149 15.05 -9.96 -12.92
C MET A 149 14.00 -10.51 -13.91
N THR A 150 13.14 -9.64 -14.43
CA THR A 150 12.13 -10.01 -15.43
C THR A 150 12.77 -10.51 -16.72
N ALA A 151 13.82 -9.82 -17.20
CA ALA A 151 14.60 -10.28 -18.36
C ALA A 151 15.27 -11.64 -18.09
N GLY A 152 15.81 -11.85 -16.89
CA GLY A 152 16.40 -13.13 -16.48
C GLY A 152 15.40 -14.28 -16.50
N VAL A 153 14.19 -14.07 -15.98
CA VAL A 153 13.10 -15.05 -16.03
C VAL A 153 12.70 -15.35 -17.47
N LEU A 154 12.57 -14.32 -18.32
CA LEU A 154 12.23 -14.49 -19.74
C LEU A 154 13.27 -15.36 -20.46
N VAL A 155 14.55 -15.07 -20.27
CA VAL A 155 15.65 -15.85 -20.85
C VAL A 155 15.64 -17.29 -20.35
N SER A 156 15.44 -17.50 -19.04
CA SER A 156 15.37 -18.84 -18.44
C SER A 156 14.22 -19.67 -19.03
N LEU A 157 13.03 -19.09 -19.19
CA LEU A 157 11.87 -19.77 -19.80
C LEU A 157 12.11 -20.10 -21.29
N LEU A 158 12.74 -19.20 -22.03
CA LEU A 158 13.08 -19.43 -23.43
C LEU A 158 14.14 -20.54 -23.61
N GLN A 159 15.08 -20.67 -22.66
CA GLN A 159 16.08 -21.73 -22.65
C GLN A 159 15.47 -23.08 -22.27
N GLU A 160 14.57 -23.12 -21.28
CA GLU A 160 13.85 -24.34 -20.89
C GLU A 160 13.03 -24.89 -22.06
N SER A 161 12.34 -24.02 -22.79
CA SER A 161 11.57 -24.42 -23.97
C SER A 161 12.42 -24.97 -25.13
N ARG A 162 13.74 -24.78 -25.11
CA ARG A 162 14.70 -25.27 -26.12
C ARG A 162 15.44 -26.54 -25.70
N ARG A 163 15.27 -27.04 -24.46
CA ARG A 163 15.90 -28.30 -24.04
C ARG A 163 15.14 -29.50 -24.65
N PRO A 164 15.82 -30.43 -25.34
CA PRO A 164 15.18 -31.67 -25.79
C PRO A 164 14.71 -32.47 -24.57
N ARG A 165 13.46 -32.94 -24.60
CA ARG A 165 12.90 -33.83 -23.55
C ARG A 165 13.78 -35.07 -23.45
N VAL A 166 14.59 -35.16 -22.39
CA VAL A 166 15.24 -36.41 -22.01
C VAL A 166 14.14 -37.27 -21.40
N VAL A 167 13.58 -38.18 -22.20
CA VAL A 167 12.71 -39.25 -21.74
C VAL A 167 13.56 -40.14 -20.83
N ARG A 168 13.29 -40.11 -19.52
CA ARG A 168 13.87 -41.09 -18.60
C ARG A 168 12.94 -42.30 -18.60
N GLU A 169 13.42 -43.42 -19.14
CA GLU A 169 12.87 -44.77 -18.90
C GLU A 169 13.17 -45.24 -17.48
#